data_AF-A0A210PXF3-F1
#
_entry.id   AF-A0A210PXF3-F1
#
_cell.length_a   1.000
_cell.length_b   1.000
_cell.length_c   1.000
_cell.angle_alpha   90.00
_cell.angle_beta   90.00
_cell.angle_gamma   90.00
#
_symmetry.space_group_name_H-M   'P 1'
#
loop_
_entity.id
_entity.type
_entity.pdbx_description
1 polymer ?
#
loop_
_entity_poly.entity_id
_entity_poly.type
_entity_poly.pdbx_seq_one_letter_code
_entity_poly.pdbx_strand_id
1 'polypeptide(L)'
;MATGFGMKAVISMMSMKFGSVNDIQTVTLSDWMKDHITHEDQTTKTSSSEPQLQDTSNSRSRRKLVILDCRPEEEYAVSHLEGAIRVDFDKEVNEIVKTLPEHLQPVERLVNTDIVCYCSIGYRSSTVADKLQKYFRKNSGSLPSGPDFPTAVNLEGSLFQWANEGRPMVDSNGQPTSFAHPYNAMWGKLLNAELRKEKL
;
A
#
# COMPACT_ATOMS: atom_id res chain seq x y z
N MET A 1 3.56 24.84 -3.26
CA MET A 1 2.11 24.84 -3.59
C MET A 1 1.90 24.73 -5.10
N ALA A 2 2.14 23.55 -5.69
CA ALA A 2 1.87 23.30 -7.12
C ALA A 2 1.66 21.81 -7.48
N THR A 3 1.21 20.96 -6.54
CA THR A 3 1.20 19.50 -6.75
C THR A 3 -0.15 18.94 -7.23
N GLY A 4 -1.28 19.59 -6.92
CA GLY A 4 -2.61 19.04 -7.24
C GLY A 4 -3.14 19.32 -8.66
N PHE A 5 -2.86 20.51 -9.22
CA PHE A 5 -3.47 20.94 -10.50
C PHE A 5 -2.79 20.29 -11.72
N GLY A 6 -1.48 20.06 -11.66
CA GLY A 6 -0.73 19.42 -12.76
C GLY A 6 -1.05 17.93 -12.94
N MET A 7 -1.24 17.19 -11.83
CA MET A 7 -1.46 15.75 -11.87
C MET A 7 -2.77 15.36 -12.55
N LYS A 8 -3.88 16.04 -12.19
CA LYS A 8 -5.19 15.79 -12.82
C LYS A 8 -5.20 16.14 -14.31
N ALA A 9 -4.47 17.18 -14.71
CA ALA A 9 -4.36 17.58 -16.11
C ALA A 9 -3.58 16.56 -16.96
N VAL A 10 -2.44 16.06 -16.46
CA VAL A 10 -1.62 15.06 -17.18
C VAL A 10 -2.36 13.71 -17.27
N ILE A 11 -3.00 13.28 -16.18
CA ILE A 11 -3.81 12.04 -16.15
C ILE A 11 -4.97 12.13 -17.16
N SER A 12 -5.69 13.26 -17.17
CA SER A 12 -6.80 13.51 -18.10
C SER A 12 -6.32 13.51 -19.56
N MET A 13 -5.18 14.16 -19.84
CA MET A 13 -4.59 14.24 -21.18
C MET A 13 -4.20 12.87 -21.75
N MET A 14 -3.84 11.90 -20.90
CA MET A 14 -3.40 10.58 -21.32
C MET A 14 -4.53 9.53 -21.43
N SER A 15 -5.79 9.91 -21.15
CA SER A 15 -6.94 8.98 -21.18
C SER A 15 -6.72 7.70 -20.35
N MET A 16 -5.91 7.79 -19.29
CA MET A 16 -5.58 6.62 -18.45
C MET A 16 -6.80 6.23 -17.62
N LYS A 17 -7.23 4.97 -17.74
CA LYS A 17 -8.30 4.41 -16.92
C LYS A 17 -7.73 3.82 -15.64
N PHE A 18 -8.00 4.49 -14.52
CA PHE A 18 -7.68 3.98 -13.20
C PHE A 18 -8.69 2.90 -12.79
N GLY A 19 -8.28 1.98 -11.92
CA GLY A 19 -9.18 0.99 -11.33
C GLY A 19 -10.27 1.68 -10.51
N SER A 20 -11.48 1.12 -10.50
CA SER A 20 -12.61 1.65 -9.73
C SER A 20 -12.54 1.17 -8.27
N VAL A 21 -11.60 1.71 -7.51
CA VAL A 21 -11.31 1.32 -6.13
C VAL A 21 -11.27 2.55 -5.21
N ASN A 22 -11.42 2.32 -3.90
CA ASN A 22 -11.27 3.39 -2.92
C ASN A 22 -9.80 3.80 -2.80
N ASP A 23 -9.58 5.10 -2.63
CA ASP A 23 -8.28 5.67 -2.31
C ASP A 23 -8.17 5.98 -0.80
N ILE A 24 -6.95 5.87 -0.28
CA ILE A 24 -6.59 6.40 1.04
C ILE A 24 -5.45 7.41 0.91
N GLN A 25 -5.38 8.35 1.85
CA GLN A 25 -4.32 9.34 1.90
C GLN A 25 -3.03 8.75 2.48
N THR A 26 -1.90 9.34 2.13
CA THR A 26 -0.58 9.03 2.70
C THR A 26 -0.54 9.17 4.21
N VAL A 27 -1.23 10.17 4.78
CA VAL A 27 -1.36 10.33 6.24
C VAL A 27 -2.08 9.14 6.88
N THR A 28 -3.15 8.65 6.24
CA THR A 28 -3.91 7.50 6.73
C THR A 28 -3.06 6.24 6.77
N LEU A 29 -2.34 5.93 5.68
CA LEU A 29 -1.41 4.80 5.68
C LEU A 29 -0.30 4.98 6.72
N SER A 30 0.25 6.18 6.83
CA SER A 30 1.30 6.47 7.81
C SER A 30 0.86 6.24 9.25
N ASP A 31 -0.40 6.51 9.58
CA ASP A 31 -0.94 6.23 10.90
C ASP A 31 -1.17 4.74 11.09
N TRP A 32 -1.71 4.03 10.09
CA TRP A 32 -1.86 2.57 10.14
C TRP A 32 -0.52 1.86 10.34
N MET A 33 0.56 2.31 9.69
CA MET A 33 1.89 1.74 9.87
C MET A 33 2.41 1.91 11.31
N LYS A 34 2.18 3.07 11.93
CA LYS A 34 2.61 3.32 13.32
C LYS A 34 1.88 2.40 14.29
N ASP A 35 0.57 2.25 14.13
CA ASP A 35 -0.25 1.38 14.98
C ASP A 35 0.26 -0.07 14.92
N HIS A 36 0.63 -0.56 13.74
CA HIS A 36 1.13 -1.93 13.55
C HIS A 36 2.50 -2.17 14.17
N ILE A 37 3.43 -1.22 14.03
CA ILE A 37 4.76 -1.30 14.64
C ILE A 37 4.64 -1.39 16.18
N THR A 38 3.74 -0.59 16.78
CA THR A 38 3.58 -0.59 18.25
C THR A 38 3.01 -1.88 18.83
N HIS A 39 2.30 -2.68 18.02
CA HIS A 39 1.68 -3.94 18.47
C HIS A 39 2.59 -5.17 18.26
N GLU A 40 3.43 -5.21 17.23
CA GLU A 40 4.43 -6.29 17.08
C GLU A 40 5.42 -6.31 18.25
N ASP A 41 5.88 -5.14 18.69
CA ASP A 41 6.86 -4.99 19.78
C ASP A 41 6.31 -5.39 21.18
N GLN A 42 4.98 -5.42 21.35
CA GLN A 42 4.34 -5.82 22.60
C GLN A 42 3.99 -7.32 22.66
N THR A 43 3.79 -7.97 21.51
CA THR A 43 3.47 -9.41 21.48
C THR A 43 4.66 -10.33 21.79
N THR A 44 5.89 -9.80 21.78
CA THR A 44 7.10 -10.55 22.16
C THR A 44 7.48 -10.43 23.64
N LYS A 45 6.76 -9.63 24.44
CA LYS A 45 6.95 -9.52 25.89
C LYS A 45 5.61 -9.57 26.61
N THR A 46 5.48 -10.60 27.46
CA THR A 46 4.54 -10.72 28.60
C THR A 46 3.43 -11.76 28.39
N SER A 47 3.75 -13.00 28.80
CA SER A 47 2.81 -13.88 29.47
C SER A 47 2.26 -13.20 30.74
N SER A 48 0.95 -13.37 30.97
CA SER A 48 0.18 -13.10 32.19
C SER A 48 -0.02 -11.64 32.63
N SER A 49 -1.15 -11.04 32.24
CA SER A 49 -2.11 -10.38 33.17
C SER A 49 -3.36 -9.85 32.44
N GLU A 50 -4.48 -9.85 33.14
CA GLU A 50 -5.89 -9.60 32.75
C GLU A 50 -6.18 -8.34 31.90
N PRO A 51 -7.33 -8.32 31.17
CA PRO A 51 -7.66 -7.24 30.26
C PRO A 51 -8.13 -5.99 31.01
N GLN A 52 -7.34 -4.92 30.97
CA GLN A 52 -7.84 -3.60 31.33
C GLN A 52 -8.64 -3.01 30.16
N LEU A 53 -9.86 -2.58 30.46
CA LEU A 53 -10.84 -1.98 29.57
C LEU A 53 -10.21 -0.79 28.81
N GLN A 54 -10.02 -0.94 27.49
CA GLN A 54 -9.59 0.13 26.61
C GLN A 54 -10.78 0.68 25.79
N ASP A 55 -10.82 2.01 25.79
CA ASP A 55 -11.66 2.95 25.03
C ASP A 55 -12.24 2.40 23.71
N THR A 56 -13.56 2.46 23.58
CA THR A 56 -14.36 1.91 22.47
C THR A 56 -14.44 2.83 21.23
N SER A 57 -13.48 3.72 21.00
CA SER A 57 -13.58 4.74 19.94
C SER A 57 -12.71 4.53 18.68
N ASN A 58 -11.99 3.41 18.52
CA ASN A 58 -11.29 3.14 17.26
C ASN A 58 -11.36 1.67 16.82
N SER A 59 -12.45 1.29 16.12
CA SER A 59 -12.65 -0.08 15.60
C SER A 59 -11.62 -0.51 14.54
N ARG A 60 -10.77 0.40 14.06
CA ARG A 60 -9.72 0.12 13.07
C ARG A 60 -8.37 -0.34 13.64
N SER A 61 -8.09 -0.16 14.94
CA SER A 61 -6.78 -0.47 15.54
C SER A 61 -6.45 -1.97 15.65
N ARG A 62 -7.25 -2.86 15.04
CA ARG A 62 -7.08 -4.33 15.09
C ARG A 62 -7.08 -4.99 13.71
N ARG A 63 -7.15 -4.20 12.64
CA ARG A 63 -7.06 -4.73 11.28
C ARG A 63 -5.61 -5.11 10.98
N LYS A 64 -5.41 -6.15 10.19
CA LYS A 64 -4.09 -6.53 9.67
C LYS A 64 -3.77 -5.63 8.48
N LEU A 65 -2.54 -5.15 8.36
CA LEU A 65 -2.10 -4.33 7.24
C LEU A 65 -1.16 -5.13 6.32
N VAL A 66 -1.45 -5.11 5.03
CA VAL A 66 -0.56 -5.58 3.97
C VAL A 66 -0.32 -4.44 3.00
N ILE A 67 0.95 -4.14 2.74
CA ILE A 67 1.33 -3.10 1.78
C ILE A 67 1.91 -3.77 0.54
N LEU A 68 1.33 -3.48 -0.63
CA LEU A 68 1.76 -4.03 -1.91
C LEU A 68 2.38 -2.94 -2.80
N ASP A 69 3.64 -3.15 -3.17
CA ASP A 69 4.29 -2.34 -4.20
C ASP A 69 4.06 -2.95 -5.58
N CYS A 70 3.32 -2.24 -6.43
CA CYS A 70 2.96 -2.69 -7.77
C CYS A 70 3.95 -2.21 -8.85
N ARG A 71 5.17 -1.82 -8.47
CA ARG A 71 6.21 -1.37 -9.41
C ARG A 71 7.15 -2.53 -9.81
N PRO A 72 7.82 -2.40 -10.97
CA PRO A 72 8.92 -3.26 -11.38
C PRO A 72 10.04 -3.34 -10.34
N GLU A 73 10.83 -4.39 -10.44
CA GLU A 73 11.94 -4.69 -9.52
C GLU A 73 12.93 -3.52 -9.45
N GLU A 74 13.26 -2.92 -10.59
CA GLU A 74 14.18 -1.80 -10.70
C GLU A 74 13.70 -0.55 -9.94
N GLU A 75 12.38 -0.33 -9.87
CA GLU A 75 11.83 0.80 -9.11
C GLU A 75 11.78 0.50 -7.61
N TYR A 76 11.43 -0.74 -7.24
CA TYR A 76 11.38 -1.24 -5.86
C TYR A 76 12.77 -1.29 -5.22
N ALA A 77 13.79 -1.64 -6.00
CA ALA A 77 15.17 -1.76 -5.53
C ALA A 77 15.78 -0.42 -5.11
N VAL A 78 15.37 0.68 -5.76
CA VAL A 78 15.78 2.06 -5.40
C VAL A 78 15.16 2.49 -4.08
N SER A 79 13.88 2.19 -3.89
CA SER A 79 13.21 2.42 -2.62
C SER A 79 11.87 1.73 -2.59
N HIS A 80 11.32 1.51 -1.40
CA HIS A 80 9.94 1.07 -1.15
C HIS A 80 9.53 1.44 0.28
N LEU A 81 8.24 1.30 0.58
CA LEU A 81 7.73 1.41 1.95
C LEU A 81 8.19 0.21 2.78
N GLU A 82 8.62 0.45 4.02
CA GLU A 82 9.04 -0.61 4.96
C GLU A 82 7.97 -1.72 5.03
N GLY A 83 8.41 -2.98 4.93
CA GLY A 83 7.53 -4.14 4.96
C GLY A 83 6.64 -4.35 3.73
N ALA A 84 6.78 -3.54 2.67
CA ALA A 84 6.00 -3.72 1.45
C ALA A 84 6.41 -4.97 0.66
N ILE A 85 5.42 -5.74 0.22
CA ILE A 85 5.61 -6.91 -0.65
C ILE A 85 5.52 -6.44 -2.10
N ARG A 86 6.57 -6.70 -2.89
CA ARG A 86 6.53 -6.40 -4.32
C ARG A 86 5.63 -7.39 -5.05
N VAL A 87 4.73 -6.86 -5.88
CA VAL A 87 3.88 -7.63 -6.78
C VAL A 87 4.06 -7.16 -8.21
N ASP A 88 4.07 -8.11 -9.13
CA ASP A 88 4.17 -7.82 -10.55
C ASP A 88 2.78 -7.42 -11.10
N PHE A 89 2.69 -6.19 -11.60
CA PHE A 89 1.47 -5.57 -12.12
C PHE A 89 0.82 -6.36 -13.27
N ASP A 90 1.65 -7.01 -14.09
CA ASP A 90 1.21 -7.74 -15.28
C ASP A 90 0.66 -9.14 -14.93
N LYS A 91 0.74 -9.55 -13.66
CA LYS A 91 0.22 -10.84 -13.22
C LYS A 91 -1.31 -10.84 -13.10
N GLU A 92 -1.85 -12.03 -13.29
CA GLU A 92 -3.25 -12.33 -13.01
C GLU A 92 -3.52 -12.32 -11.50
N VAL A 93 -4.76 -12.00 -11.12
CA VAL A 93 -5.12 -11.83 -9.71
C VAL A 93 -4.85 -13.07 -8.85
N ASN A 94 -4.98 -14.28 -9.42
CA ASN A 94 -4.68 -15.52 -8.71
C ASN A 94 -3.19 -15.63 -8.33
N GLU A 95 -2.30 -15.10 -9.16
CA GLU A 95 -0.86 -15.08 -8.88
C GLU A 95 -0.53 -13.99 -7.86
N ILE A 96 -1.18 -12.82 -7.94
CA ILE A 96 -1.04 -11.75 -6.94
C ILE A 96 -1.52 -12.23 -5.56
N VAL A 97 -2.63 -12.96 -5.48
CA VAL A 97 -3.12 -13.49 -4.19
C VAL A 97 -2.09 -14.44 -3.57
N LYS A 98 -1.37 -15.23 -4.35
CA LYS A 98 -0.32 -16.13 -3.83
C LYS A 98 0.88 -15.41 -3.21
N THR A 99 1.07 -14.12 -3.50
CA THR A 99 2.16 -13.33 -2.87
C THR A 99 1.75 -12.75 -1.51
N LEU A 100 0.48 -12.86 -1.12
CA LEU A 100 0.05 -12.44 0.22
C LEU A 100 0.69 -13.35 1.29
N PRO A 101 0.95 -12.82 2.50
CA PRO A 101 1.54 -13.60 3.58
C PRO A 101 0.83 -14.93 3.84
N GLU A 102 1.60 -16.02 4.05
CA GLU A 102 1.05 -17.37 4.20
C GLU A 102 0.02 -17.48 5.33
N HIS A 103 0.20 -16.75 6.44
CA HIS A 103 -0.73 -16.73 7.56
C HIS A 103 -2.09 -16.08 7.23
N LEU A 104 -2.20 -15.41 6.08
CA LEU A 104 -3.42 -14.85 5.51
C LEU A 104 -4.05 -15.73 4.43
N GLN A 105 -3.55 -16.96 4.26
CA GLN A 105 -4.10 -17.94 3.33
C GLN A 105 -4.75 -19.13 4.08
N PRO A 106 -5.86 -19.69 3.56
CA PRO A 106 -6.59 -19.30 2.36
C PRO A 106 -7.39 -17.99 2.54
N VAL A 107 -8.15 -17.55 1.52
CA VAL A 107 -8.89 -16.27 1.46
C VAL A 107 -9.70 -15.99 2.72
N GLU A 108 -10.23 -17.01 3.39
CA GLU A 108 -10.98 -16.93 4.64
C GLU A 108 -10.16 -16.33 5.80
N ARG A 109 -8.83 -16.31 5.72
CA ARG A 109 -7.95 -15.69 6.71
C ARG A 109 -7.70 -14.20 6.48
N LEU A 110 -8.18 -13.65 5.36
CA LEU A 110 -8.13 -12.22 5.05
C LEU A 110 -9.17 -11.42 5.82
N VAL A 111 -9.99 -12.05 6.66
CA VAL A 111 -10.88 -11.35 7.59
C VAL A 111 -10.11 -10.28 8.34
N ASN A 112 -10.70 -9.09 8.40
CA ASN A 112 -10.15 -7.92 9.06
C ASN A 112 -8.79 -7.47 8.51
N THR A 113 -8.56 -7.59 7.19
CA THR A 113 -7.30 -7.19 6.53
C THR A 113 -7.50 -5.99 5.61
N ASP A 114 -6.67 -4.97 5.78
CA ASP A 114 -6.48 -3.86 4.84
C ASP A 114 -5.25 -4.14 3.96
N ILE A 115 -5.48 -4.14 2.64
CA ILE A 115 -4.44 -4.29 1.62
C ILE A 115 -4.29 -2.96 0.90
N VAL A 116 -3.15 -2.30 1.09
CA VAL A 116 -2.85 -1.00 0.49
C VAL A 116 -1.90 -1.20 -0.68
N CYS A 117 -2.37 -0.92 -1.88
CA CYS A 117 -1.57 -0.98 -3.10
C CYS A 117 -1.03 0.41 -3.44
N TYR A 118 0.25 0.50 -3.78
CA TYR A 118 0.84 1.73 -4.31
C TYR A 118 1.76 1.41 -5.49
N CYS A 119 1.98 2.42 -6.33
CA CYS A 119 3.02 2.37 -7.34
C CYS A 119 3.79 3.70 -7.37
N SER A 120 4.15 4.23 -8.54
CA SER A 120 4.82 5.54 -8.62
C SER A 120 3.79 6.67 -8.51
N ILE A 121 2.68 6.59 -9.25
CA ILE A 121 1.69 7.67 -9.41
C ILE A 121 0.21 7.26 -9.22
N GLY A 122 -0.09 5.98 -8.92
CA GLY A 122 -1.46 5.49 -8.70
C GLY A 122 -2.08 4.64 -9.82
N TYR A 123 -1.48 4.62 -11.03
CA TYR A 123 -2.07 3.90 -12.16
C TYR A 123 -2.09 2.37 -11.98
N ARG A 124 -0.91 1.77 -11.80
CA ARG A 124 -0.76 0.31 -11.65
C ARG A 124 -1.48 -0.20 -10.40
N SER A 125 -1.29 0.51 -9.30
CA SER A 125 -1.85 0.15 -8.00
C SER A 125 -3.36 0.21 -7.93
N SER A 126 -4.01 1.20 -8.54
CA SER A 126 -5.48 1.25 -8.60
C SER A 126 -6.07 0.04 -9.32
N THR A 127 -5.41 -0.43 -10.38
CA THR A 127 -5.83 -1.61 -11.14
C THR A 127 -5.61 -2.89 -10.35
N VAL A 128 -4.48 -3.04 -9.65
CA VAL A 128 -4.23 -4.20 -8.77
C VAL A 128 -5.22 -4.25 -7.62
N ALA A 129 -5.47 -3.12 -6.95
CA ALA A 129 -6.43 -3.03 -5.86
C ALA A 129 -7.86 -3.37 -6.33
N ASP A 130 -8.27 -2.90 -7.52
CA ASP A 130 -9.56 -3.26 -8.11
C ASP A 130 -9.66 -4.76 -8.43
N LYS A 131 -8.61 -5.36 -9.02
CA LYS A 131 -8.52 -6.82 -9.26
C LYS A 131 -8.71 -7.59 -7.95
N LEU A 132 -7.97 -7.23 -6.89
CA LEU A 132 -8.04 -7.87 -5.58
C LEU A 132 -9.43 -7.72 -4.93
N GLN A 133 -9.98 -6.50 -4.93
CA GLN A 133 -11.29 -6.25 -4.33
C GLN A 133 -12.41 -7.05 -5.01
N LYS A 134 -12.36 -7.18 -6.35
CA LYS A 134 -13.28 -8.04 -7.13
C LYS A 134 -13.07 -9.51 -6.83
N TYR A 135 -11.82 -9.95 -6.71
CA TYR A 135 -11.49 -11.32 -6.35
C TYR A 135 -12.03 -11.69 -4.97
N PHE A 136 -11.88 -10.83 -3.95
CA PHE A 136 -12.43 -11.09 -2.62
C PHE A 136 -13.96 -11.20 -2.64
N ARG A 137 -14.64 -10.31 -3.39
CA ARG A 137 -16.11 -10.37 -3.54
C ARG A 137 -16.58 -11.63 -4.25
N LYS A 138 -15.86 -12.10 -5.27
CA LYS A 138 -16.20 -13.33 -6.00
C LYS A 138 -16.01 -14.58 -5.15
N ASN A 139 -15.01 -14.58 -4.28
CA ASN A 139 -14.64 -15.71 -3.42
C ASN A 139 -15.12 -15.52 -1.97
N SER A 140 -16.17 -14.72 -1.76
CA SER A 140 -16.64 -14.33 -0.42
C SER A 140 -17.52 -15.36 0.28
N GLY A 141 -17.67 -16.57 -0.25
CA GLY A 141 -18.64 -17.56 0.24
C GLY A 141 -18.53 -17.88 1.73
N SER A 142 -17.34 -17.68 2.32
CA SER A 142 -17.09 -17.85 3.75
C SER A 142 -16.56 -16.58 4.44
N LEU A 143 -16.55 -15.43 3.75
CA LEU A 143 -16.11 -14.15 4.31
C LEU A 143 -17.27 -13.40 5.01
N PRO A 144 -17.01 -12.73 6.14
CA PRO A 144 -18.01 -11.91 6.81
C PRO A 144 -18.36 -10.69 5.95
N SER A 145 -19.63 -10.31 5.94
CA SER A 145 -20.06 -9.04 5.35
C SER A 145 -19.76 -7.86 6.28
N GLY A 146 -19.71 -6.65 5.73
CA GLY A 146 -19.58 -5.43 6.53
C GLY A 146 -18.12 -5.07 6.85
N PRO A 147 -17.82 -4.50 8.04
CA PRO A 147 -16.53 -3.88 8.32
C PRO A 147 -15.35 -4.87 8.36
N ASP A 148 -15.61 -6.14 8.66
CA ASP A 148 -14.57 -7.18 8.77
C ASP A 148 -14.20 -7.78 7.39
N PHE A 149 -14.90 -7.38 6.33
CA PHE A 149 -14.57 -7.81 4.96
C PHE A 149 -13.18 -7.28 4.54
N PRO A 150 -12.35 -8.08 3.85
CA PRO A 150 -11.07 -7.63 3.35
C PRO A 150 -11.20 -6.51 2.32
N THR A 151 -10.37 -5.50 2.48
CA THR A 151 -10.38 -4.27 1.69
C THR A 151 -9.08 -4.17 0.93
N ALA A 152 -9.17 -3.98 -0.38
CA ALA A 152 -8.03 -3.56 -1.20
C ALA A 152 -8.25 -2.11 -1.62
N VAL A 153 -7.28 -1.24 -1.31
CA VAL A 153 -7.35 0.20 -1.55
C VAL A 153 -6.09 0.68 -2.26
N ASN A 154 -6.21 1.78 -2.99
CA ASN A 154 -5.06 2.44 -3.61
C ASN A 154 -4.55 3.58 -2.71
N LEU A 155 -3.22 3.76 -2.67
CA LEU A 155 -2.61 4.90 -2.02
C LEU A 155 -2.63 6.10 -2.98
N GLU A 156 -3.38 7.15 -2.62
CA GLU A 156 -3.47 8.37 -3.41
C GLU A 156 -2.08 9.00 -3.60
N GLY A 157 -1.76 9.37 -4.85
CA GLY A 157 -0.45 9.89 -5.25
C GLY A 157 0.72 8.89 -5.14
N SER A 158 0.49 7.74 -4.51
CA SER A 158 1.41 6.62 -4.34
C SER A 158 2.81 7.04 -3.85
N LEU A 159 3.89 6.38 -4.29
CA LEU A 159 5.22 6.63 -3.73
C LEU A 159 5.72 8.06 -4.02
N PHE A 160 5.34 8.67 -5.13
CA PHE A 160 5.81 10.03 -5.43
C PHE A 160 5.26 11.04 -4.43
N GLN A 161 3.97 10.96 -4.10
CA GLN A 161 3.41 11.82 -3.06
C GLN A 161 4.03 11.49 -1.70
N TRP A 162 4.19 10.21 -1.36
CA TRP A 162 4.84 9.78 -0.13
C TRP A 162 6.26 10.37 0.03
N ALA A 163 7.08 10.28 -1.01
CA ALA A 163 8.45 10.78 -1.05
C ALA A 163 8.48 12.32 -0.99
N ASN A 164 7.63 12.99 -1.76
CA ASN A 164 7.53 14.47 -1.77
C ASN A 164 7.08 15.04 -0.41
N GLU A 165 6.36 14.24 0.38
CA GLU A 165 5.98 14.57 1.76
C GLU A 165 7.10 14.27 2.78
N GLY A 166 8.26 13.79 2.33
CA GLY A 166 9.41 13.49 3.18
C GLY A 166 9.21 12.30 4.10
N ARG A 167 8.31 11.37 3.76
CA ARG A 167 8.00 10.21 4.59
C ARG A 167 9.06 9.10 4.44
N PRO A 168 9.26 8.26 5.48
CA PRO A 168 10.28 7.22 5.47
C PRO A 168 10.08 6.20 4.34
N MET A 169 11.19 5.84 3.70
CA MET A 169 11.29 4.76 2.72
C MET A 169 12.61 4.02 2.99
N VAL A 170 12.70 2.78 2.50
CA VAL A 170 13.92 1.98 2.57
C VAL A 170 14.35 1.49 1.20
N ASP A 171 15.63 1.20 1.04
CA ASP A 171 16.17 0.57 -0.16
C ASP A 171 16.05 -0.96 -0.14
N SER A 172 16.54 -1.62 -1.19
CA SER A 172 16.62 -3.10 -1.27
C SER A 172 17.41 -3.78 -0.16
N ASN A 173 18.24 -3.05 0.60
CA ASN A 173 18.97 -3.55 1.76
C ASN A 173 18.26 -3.25 3.09
N GLY A 174 17.07 -2.67 3.05
CA GLY A 174 16.34 -2.20 4.23
C GLY A 174 16.94 -0.94 4.87
N GLN A 175 17.80 -0.21 4.15
CA GLN A 175 18.41 1.01 4.67
C GLN A 175 17.56 2.24 4.36
N PRO A 176 17.44 3.21 5.30
CA PRO A 176 16.71 4.44 5.04
C PRO A 176 17.19 5.18 3.79
N THR A 177 16.26 5.58 2.94
CA THR A 177 16.54 6.34 1.72
C THR A 177 15.48 7.41 1.49
N SER A 178 15.89 8.54 0.91
CA SER A 178 14.98 9.56 0.40
C SER A 178 14.76 9.48 -1.11
N PHE A 179 15.50 8.60 -1.79
CA PHE A 179 15.45 8.49 -3.24
C PHE A 179 14.27 7.66 -3.71
N ALA A 180 13.77 7.96 -4.90
CA ALA A 180 12.77 7.17 -5.60
C ALA A 180 13.07 7.13 -7.10
N HIS A 181 12.76 5.99 -7.72
CA HIS A 181 12.86 5.84 -9.17
C HIS A 181 11.89 6.79 -9.87
N PRO A 182 12.33 7.60 -10.85
CA PRO A 182 11.48 8.63 -11.47
C PRO A 182 10.40 8.07 -12.42
N TYR A 183 10.22 6.75 -12.47
CA TYR A 183 9.41 5.99 -13.42
C TYR A 183 9.86 6.18 -14.89
N ASN A 184 9.76 7.41 -15.43
CA ASN A 184 10.40 7.83 -16.67
C ASN A 184 10.56 9.36 -16.71
N ALA A 185 11.19 9.90 -17.75
CA ALA A 185 11.47 11.33 -17.86
C ALA A 185 10.22 12.24 -17.79
N MET A 186 9.06 11.74 -18.23
CA MET A 186 7.82 12.51 -18.23
C MET A 186 7.20 12.52 -16.83
N TRP A 187 6.97 11.34 -16.25
CA TRP A 187 6.31 11.21 -14.95
C TRP A 187 7.20 11.63 -13.79
N GLY A 188 8.52 11.51 -13.95
CA GLY A 188 9.49 11.95 -12.95
C GLY A 188 9.35 13.43 -12.59
N LYS A 189 8.75 14.26 -13.45
CA LYS A 189 8.42 15.66 -13.14
C LYS A 189 7.48 15.83 -11.93
N LEU A 190 6.73 14.79 -11.57
CA LEU A 190 5.85 14.77 -10.40
C LEU A 190 6.59 14.41 -9.10
N LEU A 191 7.80 13.87 -9.19
CA LEU A 191 8.70 13.60 -8.06
C LEU A 191 9.67 14.78 -7.94
N ASN A 192 9.92 15.30 -6.73
CA ASN A 192 10.87 16.38 -6.55
C ASN A 192 12.26 15.99 -7.09
N ALA A 193 12.95 16.93 -7.74
CA ALA A 193 14.13 16.63 -8.55
C ALA A 193 15.28 16.02 -7.73
N GLU A 194 15.45 16.47 -6.50
CA GLU A 194 16.45 16.00 -5.54
C GLU A 194 16.22 14.56 -5.06
N LEU A 195 15.00 14.04 -5.21
CA LEU A 195 14.64 12.69 -4.80
C LEU A 195 14.82 11.65 -5.93
N ARG A 196 15.13 12.06 -7.16
CA ARG A 196 15.13 11.14 -8.32
C ARG A 196 16.43 10.34 -8.39
N LYS A 197 16.33 9.02 -8.44
CA LYS A 197 17.49 8.13 -8.70
C LYS A 197 17.07 6.90 -9.51
N GLU A 198 17.74 6.59 -10.62
CA GLU A 198 17.41 5.42 -11.44
C GLU A 198 17.92 4.10 -10.86
N LYS A 199 19.04 4.13 -10.13
CA LYS A 199 19.67 2.98 -9.47
C LYS A 199 20.39 3.46 -8.22
N LEU A 200 20.43 2.64 -7.16
CA LEU A 200 21.18 2.97 -5.95
C LEU A 200 22.67 2.70 -6.08
#